data_AF-A0A1S3QES5-F1
#
_entry.id   AF-A0A1S3QES5-F1
#
_cell.length_a   1.000
_cell.length_b   1.000
_cell.length_c   1.000
_cell.angle_alpha   90.00
_cell.angle_beta   90.00
_cell.angle_gamma   90.00
#
_symmetry.space_group_name_H-M   'P 1'
#
loop_
_entity.id
_entity.type
_entity.pdbx_description
1 polymer ?
#
loop_
_entity_poly.entity_id
_entity_poly.type
_entity_poly.pdbx_seq_one_letter_code
_entity_poly.pdbx_strand_id
1 'polypeptide(L)'
;MRYDGTTLRDGEHDLIVYKAEAKKLEDSSLYLNVPATKVELEEKGLSTTGKGTHNLGNCTISKDFFQIATLVCSTKLTQNVDLLGLLKWRSNTSLLQQNLRQLMKVEGGEVVKFLQDTLDALFNIMMENSDSDTFDTLVFDSLVFIIGLIADRKFQHFNPVLETYIRKHFSATLAYTKLTKVLKNYVENAEKLTEQLLKAMKALEYIFKFIVRSRVLFNQLYENKGEADFMDSLRNLFTSFNDMMNINSENTGMVKLLLKGAALKYVPTIVNDVKLVFDPKELSKLFTEFILKVPLGRLVKQKLHCLIDIVHSDLFTQHDCREILLPLMTEQLKFHLEKQEELEACCQLLSNILEVLYRKDVVRNTQTPTTTSVLYCPLYSHPSVLYCPLYSHPSVLY
;
A
#
# COMPACT_ATOMS: atom_id res chain seq x y z
N MET A 1 -33.17 7.97 4.97
CA MET A 1 -32.42 6.95 4.20
C MET A 1 -33.16 6.75 2.90
N ARG A 2 -32.47 6.52 1.78
CA ARG A 2 -33.11 6.24 0.49
C ARG A 2 -33.60 4.78 0.44
N TYR A 3 -34.45 4.46 -0.54
CA TYR A 3 -35.00 3.09 -0.72
C TYR A 3 -33.91 2.03 -0.99
N ASP A 4 -32.79 2.44 -1.60
CA ASP A 4 -31.61 1.59 -1.83
C ASP A 4 -30.78 1.33 -0.55
N GLY A 5 -31.15 1.92 0.59
CA GLY A 5 -30.46 1.79 1.86
C GLY A 5 -29.27 2.73 2.06
N THR A 6 -28.98 3.61 1.09
CA THR A 6 -27.95 4.67 1.23
C THR A 6 -28.49 5.87 2.01
N THR A 7 -27.60 6.71 2.54
CA THR A 7 -28.03 7.97 3.16
C THR A 7 -28.53 8.97 2.12
N LEU A 8 -29.20 10.04 2.59
CA LEU A 8 -29.51 11.18 1.73
C LEU A 8 -28.20 11.76 1.19
N ARG A 9 -28.19 12.14 -0.09
CA ARG A 9 -27.04 12.79 -0.74
C ARG A 9 -26.87 14.20 -0.21
N ASP A 10 -25.63 14.67 -0.16
CA ASP A 10 -25.37 16.07 0.19
C ASP A 10 -25.81 17.02 -0.92
N GLY A 11 -26.13 18.26 -0.56
CA GLY A 11 -26.48 19.33 -1.48
C GLY A 11 -27.91 19.83 -1.32
N GLU A 12 -28.40 20.51 -2.35
CA GLU A 12 -29.73 21.09 -2.39
C GLU A 12 -30.79 20.05 -2.76
N HIS A 13 -31.95 20.13 -2.11
CA HIS A 13 -33.10 19.29 -2.37
C HIS A 13 -34.34 20.16 -2.53
N ASP A 14 -34.91 20.14 -3.73
CA ASP A 14 -36.20 20.75 -4.02
C ASP A 14 -37.32 19.82 -3.53
N LEU A 15 -37.83 20.08 -2.33
CA LEU A 15 -38.93 19.32 -1.77
C LEU A 15 -40.25 19.69 -2.43
N ILE A 16 -41.07 18.67 -2.68
CA ILE A 16 -42.43 18.84 -3.17
C ILE A 16 -43.34 19.21 -2.00
N VAL A 17 -44.10 20.29 -2.14
CA VAL A 17 -45.04 20.73 -1.11
C VAL A 17 -46.40 20.04 -1.34
N TYR A 18 -46.73 19.07 -0.50
CA TYR A 18 -48.02 18.39 -0.51
C TYR A 18 -49.05 19.12 0.35
N LYS A 19 -50.28 19.24 -0.17
CA LYS A 19 -51.44 19.78 0.55
C LYS A 19 -52.42 18.63 0.83
N ALA A 20 -52.77 18.46 2.10
CA ALA A 20 -53.72 17.48 2.61
C ALA A 20 -54.53 18.06 3.78
N GLU A 21 -55.63 17.40 4.14
CA GLU A 21 -56.43 17.79 5.31
C GLU A 21 -55.65 17.58 6.63
N ALA A 22 -55.82 18.47 7.60
CA ALA A 22 -55.05 18.47 8.86
C ALA A 22 -55.08 17.11 9.60
N LYS A 23 -56.23 16.44 9.67
CA LYS A 23 -56.38 15.12 10.32
C LYS A 23 -55.59 13.99 9.64
N LYS A 24 -55.19 14.20 8.38
CA LYS A 24 -54.47 13.22 7.57
C LYS A 24 -52.96 13.45 7.61
N LEU A 25 -52.50 14.69 7.82
CA LEU A 25 -51.06 15.02 7.92
C LEU A 25 -50.32 14.32 9.06
N GLU A 26 -51.04 13.81 10.07
CA GLU A 26 -50.47 13.01 11.18
C GLU A 26 -50.15 11.56 10.77
N ASP A 27 -50.69 11.07 9.65
CA ASP A 27 -50.42 9.71 9.15
C ASP A 27 -49.15 9.69 8.30
N SER A 28 -48.08 9.15 8.87
CA SER A 28 -46.77 9.02 8.20
C SER A 28 -46.82 8.22 6.90
N SER A 29 -47.76 7.29 6.75
CA SER A 29 -47.87 6.47 5.54
C SER A 29 -48.26 7.29 4.30
N LEU A 30 -48.86 8.48 4.49
CA LEU A 30 -49.27 9.34 3.38
C LEU A 30 -48.11 10.05 2.71
N TYR A 31 -47.11 10.50 3.48
CA TYR A 31 -45.95 11.19 2.91
C TYR A 31 -44.75 10.26 2.66
N LEU A 32 -44.67 9.10 3.33
CA LEU A 32 -43.57 8.14 3.10
C LEU A 32 -43.69 7.38 1.78
N ASN A 33 -44.90 7.25 1.23
CA ASN A 33 -45.15 6.50 -0.01
C ASN A 33 -45.16 7.36 -1.28
N VAL A 34 -44.93 8.67 -1.14
CA VAL A 34 -44.89 9.63 -2.26
C VAL A 34 -43.46 10.18 -2.45
N PRO A 35 -43.11 10.67 -3.65
CA PRO A 35 -41.79 11.23 -3.92
C PRO A 35 -41.49 12.42 -3.02
N ALA A 36 -40.29 12.47 -2.42
CA ALA A 36 -39.93 13.55 -1.52
C ALA A 36 -39.41 14.80 -2.26
N THR A 37 -38.79 14.60 -3.42
CA THR A 37 -38.11 15.65 -4.20
C THR A 37 -38.62 15.70 -5.63
N LYS A 38 -38.47 16.86 -6.28
CA LYS A 38 -38.77 16.99 -7.72
C LYS A 38 -38.00 15.99 -8.58
N VAL A 39 -36.73 15.76 -8.26
CA VAL A 39 -35.87 14.80 -8.97
C VAL A 39 -36.46 13.39 -8.90
N GLU A 40 -36.90 12.94 -7.72
CA GLU A 40 -37.53 11.62 -7.57
C GLU A 40 -38.87 11.52 -8.31
N LEU A 41 -39.62 12.62 -8.39
CA LEU A 41 -40.87 12.69 -9.16
C LEU A 41 -40.61 12.56 -10.67
N GLU A 42 -39.58 13.25 -11.18
CA GLU A 42 -39.13 13.16 -12.57
C GLU A 42 -38.60 11.76 -12.93
N GLU A 43 -37.82 11.13 -12.04
CA GLU A 43 -37.35 9.74 -12.20
C GLU A 43 -38.51 8.74 -12.33
N LYS A 44 -39.64 9.02 -11.68
CA LYS A 44 -40.88 8.23 -11.78
C LYS A 44 -41.75 8.60 -13.00
N GLY A 45 -41.25 9.48 -13.89
CA GLY A 45 -41.93 9.90 -15.12
C GLY A 45 -43.13 10.83 -14.88
N LEU A 46 -43.25 11.43 -13.69
CA LEU A 46 -44.33 12.33 -13.32
C LEU A 46 -43.82 13.77 -13.46
N SER A 47 -44.36 14.54 -14.40
CA SER A 47 -43.93 15.93 -14.65
C SER A 47 -44.88 16.93 -14.01
N THR A 48 -44.35 18.00 -13.42
CA THR A 48 -45.17 19.13 -12.89
C THR A 48 -45.51 20.17 -13.96
N THR A 49 -44.99 20.00 -15.19
CA THR A 49 -45.08 20.98 -16.29
C THR A 49 -46.24 20.73 -17.26
N GLY A 50 -47.05 19.68 -17.05
CA GLY A 50 -48.32 19.45 -17.74
C GLY A 50 -49.51 20.11 -17.03
N LYS A 51 -50.54 20.51 -17.79
CA LYS A 51 -51.78 21.17 -17.32
C LYS A 51 -52.71 20.31 -16.44
N GLY A 52 -52.19 19.38 -15.64
CA GLY A 52 -52.95 18.53 -14.73
C GLY A 52 -52.43 18.63 -13.30
N THR A 53 -53.29 19.01 -12.35
CA THR A 53 -53.07 18.72 -10.94
C THR A 53 -52.95 17.22 -10.77
N HIS A 54 -51.74 16.72 -10.58
CA HIS A 54 -51.50 15.31 -10.32
C HIS A 54 -51.85 15.02 -8.85
N ASN A 55 -52.98 14.34 -8.64
CA ASN A 55 -53.28 13.70 -7.36
C ASN A 55 -52.44 12.43 -7.27
N LEU A 56 -51.38 12.45 -6.46
CA LEU A 56 -50.57 11.27 -6.19
C LEU A 56 -51.02 10.71 -4.83
N GLY A 57 -51.97 9.78 -4.88
CA GLY A 57 -52.70 9.33 -3.69
C GLY A 57 -53.72 10.36 -3.19
N ASN A 58 -53.92 10.41 -1.86
CA ASN A 58 -54.86 11.32 -1.19
C ASN A 58 -54.33 12.76 -0.99
N CYS A 59 -53.21 13.12 -1.63
CA CYS A 59 -52.52 14.40 -1.46
C CYS A 59 -52.47 15.18 -2.79
N THR A 60 -52.65 16.50 -2.70
CA THR A 60 -52.52 17.40 -3.86
C THR A 60 -51.12 18.03 -3.89
N ILE A 61 -50.48 18.08 -5.05
CA ILE A 61 -49.14 18.67 -5.22
C ILE A 61 -49.27 20.18 -5.45
N SER A 62 -48.61 21.00 -4.61
CA SER A 62 -48.50 22.46 -4.84
C SER A 62 -47.54 22.76 -5.99
N LYS A 63 -47.72 23.93 -6.62
CA LYS A 63 -46.74 24.46 -7.59
C LYS A 63 -45.49 25.02 -6.92
N ASP A 64 -45.60 25.35 -5.63
CA ASP A 64 -44.49 25.82 -4.82
C ASP A 64 -43.55 24.66 -4.45
N PHE A 65 -42.28 24.99 -4.27
CA PHE A 65 -41.28 24.05 -3.78
C PHE A 65 -40.53 24.68 -2.62
N PHE A 66 -40.03 23.82 -1.72
CA PHE A 66 -39.23 24.26 -0.59
C PHE A 66 -37.84 23.65 -0.73
N GLN A 67 -36.84 24.50 -0.90
CA GLN A 67 -35.47 24.04 -1.05
C GLN A 67 -34.80 23.94 0.32
N ILE A 68 -34.19 22.80 0.59
CA ILE A 68 -33.30 22.61 1.74
C ILE A 68 -31.90 22.26 1.24
N ALA A 69 -30.87 22.60 2.00
CA ALA A 69 -29.51 22.13 1.75
C ALA A 69 -29.08 21.22 2.90
N THR A 70 -28.56 20.04 2.59
CA THR A 70 -28.09 19.08 3.60
C THR A 70 -26.64 18.69 3.40
N LEU A 71 -25.96 18.40 4.51
CA LEU A 71 -24.62 17.83 4.54
C LEU A 71 -24.63 16.70 5.59
N VAL A 72 -24.66 15.46 5.12
CA VAL A 72 -24.90 14.27 5.92
C VAL A 72 -23.57 13.63 6.33
N CYS A 73 -23.15 13.93 7.56
CA CYS A 73 -21.95 13.36 8.19
C CYS A 73 -22.18 11.93 8.74
N SER A 74 -22.76 11.03 7.95
CA SER A 74 -23.01 9.65 8.38
C SER A 74 -21.71 8.87 8.50
N THR A 75 -21.40 8.33 9.68
CA THR A 75 -20.26 7.43 9.93
C THR A 75 -20.61 5.95 9.85
N LYS A 76 -21.87 5.62 9.52
CA LYS A 76 -22.37 4.22 9.51
C LYS A 76 -22.94 3.76 8.17
N LEU A 77 -23.45 4.69 7.38
CA LEU A 77 -24.13 4.42 6.12
C LEU A 77 -23.55 5.31 5.03
N THR A 78 -23.18 4.68 3.92
CA THR A 78 -22.62 5.32 2.73
C THR A 78 -23.71 5.96 1.86
N GLN A 79 -23.33 6.98 1.08
CA GLN A 79 -24.13 7.58 0.02
C GLN A 79 -23.98 6.84 -1.33
N ASN A 80 -23.01 5.93 -1.43
CA ASN A 80 -22.70 5.19 -2.64
C ASN A 80 -23.29 3.76 -2.60
N VAL A 81 -24.07 3.43 -3.62
CA VAL A 81 -24.77 2.13 -3.71
C VAL A 81 -23.80 0.97 -3.90
N ASP A 82 -22.74 1.15 -4.69
CA ASP A 82 -21.76 0.09 -4.95
C ASP A 82 -20.95 -0.24 -3.68
N LEU A 83 -20.52 0.77 -2.93
CA LEU A 83 -19.88 0.58 -1.64
C LEU A 83 -20.83 -0.08 -0.63
N LEU A 84 -22.10 0.34 -0.60
CA LEU A 84 -23.09 -0.29 0.27
C LEU A 84 -23.28 -1.77 -0.06
N GLY A 85 -23.31 -2.11 -1.36
CA GLY A 85 -23.40 -3.48 -1.83
C GLY A 85 -22.23 -4.34 -1.37
N LEU A 86 -21.01 -3.78 -1.32
CA LEU A 86 -19.86 -4.45 -0.74
C LEU A 86 -19.97 -4.58 0.79
N LEU A 87 -20.32 -3.51 1.51
CA LEU A 87 -20.43 -3.55 2.98
C LEU A 87 -21.54 -4.52 3.45
N LYS A 88 -22.59 -4.70 2.64
CA LYS A 88 -23.69 -5.65 2.86
C LYS A 88 -23.58 -6.90 2.00
N TRP A 89 -22.38 -7.31 1.59
CA TRP A 89 -22.18 -8.40 0.64
C TRP A 89 -22.86 -9.73 1.04
N ARG A 90 -22.96 -10.01 2.35
CA ARG A 90 -23.63 -11.23 2.86
C ARG A 90 -25.13 -11.26 2.54
N SER A 91 -25.76 -10.12 2.31
CA SER A 91 -27.18 -10.04 1.93
C SER A 91 -27.43 -10.48 0.48
N ASN A 92 -26.42 -10.44 -0.39
CA ASN A 92 -26.54 -10.90 -1.78
C ASN A 92 -25.20 -11.36 -2.35
N THR A 93 -24.82 -12.61 -2.04
CA THR A 93 -23.55 -13.20 -2.47
C THR A 93 -23.44 -13.38 -3.98
N SER A 94 -24.56 -13.47 -4.71
CA SER A 94 -24.58 -13.62 -6.17
C SER A 94 -23.99 -12.40 -6.91
N LEU A 95 -24.09 -11.21 -6.31
CA LEU A 95 -23.57 -9.96 -6.86
C LEU A 95 -22.16 -9.63 -6.37
N LEU A 96 -21.53 -10.48 -5.54
CA LEU A 96 -20.27 -10.18 -4.87
C LEU A 96 -19.13 -9.85 -5.85
N GLN A 97 -18.99 -10.65 -6.90
CA GLN A 97 -17.98 -10.41 -7.94
C GLN A 97 -18.20 -9.06 -8.65
N GLN A 98 -19.45 -8.68 -8.89
CA GLN A 98 -19.78 -7.38 -9.46
C GLN A 98 -19.45 -6.25 -8.47
N ASN A 99 -19.82 -6.41 -7.20
CA ASN A 99 -19.57 -5.39 -6.15
C ASN A 99 -18.07 -5.10 -6.00
N LEU A 100 -17.22 -6.14 -5.97
CA LEU A 100 -15.76 -5.97 -5.93
C LEU A 100 -15.23 -5.21 -7.16
N ARG A 101 -15.79 -5.46 -8.34
CA ARG A 101 -15.42 -4.73 -9.56
C ARG A 101 -15.89 -3.28 -9.56
N GLN A 102 -17.05 -2.99 -8.98
CA GLN A 102 -17.57 -1.63 -8.89
C GLN A 102 -16.88 -0.81 -7.79
N LEU A 103 -16.39 -1.44 -6.72
CA LEU A 103 -15.59 -0.77 -5.68
C LEU A 103 -14.44 0.06 -6.29
N MET A 104 -13.74 -0.51 -7.28
CA MET A 104 -12.63 0.16 -7.97
C MET A 104 -13.04 1.39 -8.80
N LYS A 105 -14.34 1.68 -8.88
CA LYS A 105 -14.90 2.87 -9.55
C LYS A 105 -15.57 3.83 -8.57
N VAL A 106 -15.68 3.46 -7.29
CA VAL A 106 -16.25 4.33 -6.25
C VAL A 106 -15.33 5.53 -6.05
N GLU A 107 -15.93 6.68 -5.80
CA GLU A 107 -15.17 7.89 -5.49
C GLU A 107 -14.31 7.69 -4.24
N GLY A 108 -13.01 8.02 -4.33
CA GLY A 108 -12.07 7.80 -3.24
C GLY A 108 -12.47 8.44 -1.92
N GLY A 109 -13.17 9.58 -1.94
CA GLY A 109 -13.67 10.25 -0.74
C GLY A 109 -14.63 9.39 0.09
N GLU A 110 -15.47 8.60 -0.58
CA GLU A 110 -16.40 7.70 0.09
C GLU A 110 -15.68 6.46 0.63
N VAL A 111 -14.71 5.92 -0.14
CA VAL A 111 -13.90 4.76 0.29
C VAL A 111 -13.08 5.08 1.54
N VAL A 112 -12.41 6.24 1.59
CA VAL A 112 -11.57 6.62 2.75
C VAL A 112 -12.41 6.91 4.01
N LYS A 113 -13.65 7.37 3.85
CA LYS A 113 -14.59 7.61 4.95
C LYS A 113 -14.98 6.31 5.66
N PHE A 114 -15.10 5.22 4.91
CA PHE A 114 -15.41 3.87 5.41
C PHE A 114 -14.22 2.93 5.28
N LEU A 115 -12.98 3.44 5.39
CA LEU A 115 -11.77 2.68 5.10
C LEU A 115 -11.70 1.38 5.92
N GLN A 116 -11.94 1.47 7.23
CA GLN A 116 -11.92 0.31 8.12
C GLN A 116 -12.98 -0.72 7.73
N ASP A 117 -14.25 -0.31 7.61
CA ASP A 117 -15.34 -1.23 7.27
C ASP A 117 -15.14 -1.87 5.89
N THR A 118 -14.57 -1.12 4.94
CA THR A 118 -14.23 -1.61 3.61
C THR A 118 -13.14 -2.67 3.66
N LEU A 119 -12.04 -2.42 4.39
CA LEU A 119 -10.96 -3.39 4.56
C LEU A 119 -11.43 -4.65 5.31
N ASP A 120 -12.23 -4.48 6.37
CA ASP A 120 -12.84 -5.59 7.10
C ASP A 120 -13.74 -6.43 6.19
N ALA A 121 -14.57 -5.80 5.35
CA ALA A 121 -15.38 -6.52 4.37
C ALA A 121 -14.50 -7.31 3.38
N LEU A 122 -13.46 -6.68 2.83
CA LEU A 122 -12.54 -7.31 1.87
C LEU A 122 -11.84 -8.55 2.44
N PHE A 123 -11.27 -8.45 3.64
CA PHE A 123 -10.60 -9.58 4.26
C PHE A 123 -11.58 -10.67 4.70
N ASN A 124 -12.78 -10.32 5.19
CA ASN A 124 -13.81 -11.32 5.47
C ASN A 124 -14.23 -12.07 4.20
N ILE A 125 -14.40 -11.38 3.07
CA ILE A 125 -14.71 -12.00 1.77
C ILE A 125 -13.60 -13.00 1.39
N MET A 126 -12.34 -12.60 1.53
CA MET A 126 -11.18 -13.45 1.23
C MET A 126 -11.12 -14.70 2.12
N MET A 127 -11.53 -14.59 3.40
CA MET A 127 -11.54 -15.72 4.33
C MET A 127 -12.75 -16.64 4.13
N GLU A 128 -13.96 -16.10 3.90
CA GLU A 128 -15.20 -16.87 3.75
C GLU A 128 -15.34 -17.54 2.37
N ASN A 129 -14.58 -17.10 1.36
CA ASN A 129 -14.57 -17.69 0.02
C ASN A 129 -13.20 -18.35 -0.29
N SER A 130 -12.71 -19.15 0.66
CA SER A 130 -11.33 -19.67 0.64
C SER A 130 -10.97 -20.48 -0.60
N ASP A 131 -11.96 -21.13 -1.22
CA ASP A 131 -11.75 -22.09 -2.32
C ASP A 131 -11.69 -21.42 -3.70
N SER A 132 -11.87 -20.11 -3.77
CA SER A 132 -11.93 -19.36 -5.02
C SER A 132 -10.76 -18.41 -5.20
N ASP A 133 -9.82 -18.81 -6.07
CA ASP A 133 -8.71 -17.95 -6.52
C ASP A 133 -9.22 -16.67 -7.22
N THR A 134 -10.46 -16.68 -7.72
CA THR A 134 -11.08 -15.51 -8.32
C THR A 134 -11.34 -14.42 -7.29
N PHE A 135 -11.87 -14.76 -6.11
CA PHE A 135 -12.13 -13.79 -5.06
C PHE A 135 -10.83 -13.31 -4.40
N ASP A 136 -9.84 -14.20 -4.24
CA ASP A 136 -8.51 -13.80 -3.77
C ASP A 136 -7.90 -12.72 -4.67
N THR A 137 -8.01 -12.89 -6.00
CA THR A 137 -7.51 -11.91 -6.98
C THR A 137 -8.30 -10.59 -6.92
N LEU A 138 -9.63 -10.64 -6.87
CA LEU A 138 -10.46 -9.42 -6.84
C LEU A 138 -10.29 -8.62 -5.54
N VAL A 139 -10.10 -9.31 -4.41
CA VAL A 139 -9.79 -8.65 -3.14
C VAL A 139 -8.39 -8.04 -3.20
N PHE A 140 -7.40 -8.75 -3.75
CA PHE A 140 -6.06 -8.20 -3.95
C PHE A 140 -6.08 -6.93 -4.81
N ASP A 141 -6.77 -6.95 -5.96
CA ASP A 141 -6.97 -5.78 -6.83
C ASP A 141 -7.63 -4.62 -6.07
N SER A 142 -8.63 -4.92 -5.23
CA SER A 142 -9.32 -3.93 -4.40
C SER A 142 -8.38 -3.30 -3.35
N LEU A 143 -7.52 -4.10 -2.71
CA LEU A 143 -6.52 -3.60 -1.77
C LEU A 143 -5.51 -2.70 -2.48
N VAL A 144 -5.00 -3.10 -3.65
CA VAL A 144 -4.09 -2.28 -4.47
C VAL A 144 -4.74 -0.97 -4.87
N PHE A 145 -6.03 -0.98 -5.23
CA PHE A 145 -6.80 0.22 -5.51
C PHE A 145 -6.89 1.15 -4.29
N ILE A 146 -7.29 0.63 -3.12
CA ILE A 146 -7.41 1.42 -1.88
C ILE A 146 -6.07 2.02 -1.45
N ILE A 147 -4.99 1.24 -1.49
CA ILE A 147 -3.64 1.72 -1.18
C ILE A 147 -3.22 2.79 -2.19
N GLY A 148 -3.52 2.59 -3.47
CA GLY A 148 -3.28 3.57 -4.53
C GLY A 148 -4.04 4.88 -4.32
N LEU A 149 -5.28 4.82 -3.82
CA LEU A 149 -6.05 6.01 -3.43
C LEU A 149 -5.36 6.76 -2.29
N ILE A 150 -4.95 6.06 -1.23
CA ILE A 150 -4.32 6.68 -0.04
C ILE A 150 -2.93 7.25 -0.36
N ALA A 151 -2.22 6.68 -1.34
CA ALA A 151 -0.96 7.21 -1.83
C ALA A 151 -1.11 8.52 -2.62
N ASP A 152 -2.33 8.87 -3.06
CA ASP A 152 -2.60 10.16 -3.71
C ASP A 152 -2.47 11.32 -2.71
N ARG A 153 -1.90 12.44 -3.15
CA ARG A 153 -1.77 13.68 -2.34
C ARG A 153 -3.11 14.14 -1.77
N LYS A 154 -4.21 13.88 -2.48
CA LYS A 154 -5.58 14.19 -2.04
C LYS A 154 -5.98 13.43 -0.77
N PHE A 155 -5.44 12.22 -0.55
CA PHE A 155 -5.85 11.33 0.55
C PHE A 155 -4.69 10.91 1.47
N GLN A 156 -3.48 11.44 1.28
CA GLN A 156 -2.29 11.05 2.04
C GLN A 156 -2.42 11.21 3.57
N HIS A 157 -3.30 12.08 4.05
CA HIS A 157 -3.60 12.26 5.46
C HIS A 157 -4.35 11.06 6.08
N PHE A 158 -4.81 10.11 5.27
CA PHE A 158 -5.36 8.82 5.72
C PHE A 158 -4.29 7.74 5.90
N ASN A 159 -3.02 7.96 5.55
CA ASN A 159 -1.94 6.99 5.83
C ASN A 159 -1.89 6.56 7.31
N PRO A 160 -1.96 7.48 8.31
CA PRO A 160 -2.03 7.08 9.73
C PRO A 160 -3.24 6.21 10.09
N VAL A 161 -4.36 6.37 9.38
CA VAL A 161 -5.58 5.56 9.59
C VAL A 161 -5.34 4.14 9.09
N LEU A 162 -4.77 3.99 7.89
CA LEU A 162 -4.39 2.67 7.34
C LEU A 162 -3.36 1.96 8.23
N GLU A 163 -2.33 2.68 8.69
CA GLU A 163 -1.33 2.17 9.63
C GLU A 163 -1.96 1.69 10.95
N THR A 164 -2.87 2.50 11.50
CA THR A 164 -3.60 2.14 12.72
C THR A 164 -4.48 0.92 12.52
N TYR A 165 -5.14 0.81 11.36
CA TYR A 165 -5.93 -0.36 11.00
C TYR A 165 -5.08 -1.63 10.98
N ILE A 166 -3.96 -1.63 10.24
CA ILE A 166 -3.04 -2.77 10.15
C ILE A 166 -2.56 -3.17 11.55
N ARG A 167 -2.17 -2.20 12.37
CA ARG A 167 -1.60 -2.48 13.71
C ARG A 167 -2.63 -2.95 14.73
N LYS A 168 -3.84 -2.37 14.74
CA LYS A 168 -4.80 -2.54 15.84
C LYS A 168 -6.08 -3.30 15.50
N HIS A 169 -6.56 -3.21 14.26
CA HIS A 169 -7.89 -3.70 13.89
C HIS A 169 -7.84 -4.93 12.98
N PHE A 170 -6.84 -5.02 12.12
CA PHE A 170 -6.67 -6.15 11.23
C PHE A 170 -6.52 -7.48 11.99
N SER A 171 -7.29 -8.49 11.60
CA SER A 171 -7.44 -9.76 12.32
C SER A 171 -7.39 -11.01 11.42
N ALA A 172 -7.19 -10.88 10.10
CA ALA A 172 -7.19 -12.01 9.19
C ALA A 172 -5.86 -12.80 9.24
N THR A 173 -5.85 -13.91 9.99
CA THR A 173 -4.65 -14.71 10.28
C THR A 173 -4.14 -15.56 9.11
N LEU A 174 -4.97 -15.81 8.10
CA LEU A 174 -4.60 -16.60 6.91
C LEU A 174 -4.48 -15.75 5.64
N ALA A 175 -4.61 -14.41 5.74
CA ALA A 175 -4.48 -13.55 4.58
C ALA A 175 -3.08 -13.61 3.95
N TYR A 176 -2.02 -13.85 4.74
CA TYR A 176 -0.65 -13.94 4.21
C TYR A 176 -0.49 -15.01 3.12
N THR A 177 -1.16 -16.16 3.23
CA THR A 177 -1.03 -17.23 2.23
C THR A 177 -1.63 -16.81 0.89
N LYS A 178 -2.83 -16.21 0.95
CA LYS A 178 -3.58 -15.75 -0.23
C LYS A 178 -2.93 -14.54 -0.89
N LEU A 179 -2.53 -13.53 -0.11
CA LEU A 179 -1.85 -12.34 -0.62
C LEU A 179 -0.52 -12.68 -1.29
N THR A 180 0.31 -13.51 -0.65
CA THR A 180 1.58 -13.96 -1.23
C THR A 180 1.36 -14.78 -2.50
N LYS A 181 0.36 -15.68 -2.52
CA LYS A 181 0.00 -16.47 -3.71
C LYS A 181 -0.40 -15.59 -4.90
N VAL A 182 -1.30 -14.62 -4.68
CA VAL A 182 -1.75 -13.71 -5.76
C VAL A 182 -0.60 -12.83 -6.26
N LEU A 183 0.20 -12.25 -5.35
CA LEU A 183 1.36 -11.45 -5.73
C LEU A 183 2.39 -12.26 -6.53
N LYS A 184 2.68 -13.49 -6.09
CA LYS A 184 3.57 -14.41 -6.82
C LYS A 184 3.05 -14.68 -8.24
N ASN A 185 1.75 -15.00 -8.37
CA ASN A 185 1.12 -15.21 -9.68
C ASN A 185 1.25 -13.98 -10.60
N TYR A 186 1.14 -12.76 -10.05
CA TYR A 186 1.33 -11.54 -10.85
C TYR A 186 2.78 -11.39 -11.33
N VAL A 187 3.76 -11.68 -10.46
CA VAL A 187 5.19 -11.62 -10.80
C VAL A 187 5.55 -12.67 -11.85
N GLU A 188 5.08 -13.91 -11.70
CA GLU A 188 5.31 -14.99 -12.67
C GLU A 188 4.66 -14.72 -14.04
N ASN A 189 3.52 -14.02 -14.05
CA ASN A 189 2.78 -13.66 -15.27
C ASN A 189 2.97 -12.17 -15.64
N ALA A 190 4.11 -11.57 -15.27
CA ALA A 190 4.39 -10.15 -15.46
C ALA A 190 4.17 -9.65 -16.90
N GLU A 191 4.32 -10.51 -17.91
CA GLU A 191 4.09 -10.15 -19.33
C GLU A 191 2.62 -9.92 -19.67
N LYS A 192 1.70 -10.66 -19.03
CA LYS A 192 0.26 -10.56 -19.28
C LYS A 192 -0.41 -9.57 -18.33
N LEU A 193 0.12 -9.44 -17.11
CA LEU A 193 -0.45 -8.67 -16.01
C LEU A 193 0.37 -7.41 -15.70
N THR A 194 1.02 -6.81 -16.70
CA THR A 194 2.01 -5.76 -16.44
C THR A 194 1.41 -4.53 -15.75
N GLU A 195 0.21 -4.11 -16.12
CA GLU A 195 -0.45 -2.96 -15.50
C GLU A 195 -0.87 -3.23 -14.06
N GLN A 196 -1.45 -4.41 -13.81
CA GLN A 196 -1.86 -4.87 -12.48
C GLN A 196 -0.65 -4.98 -11.57
N LEU A 197 0.42 -5.62 -12.05
CA LEU A 197 1.65 -5.78 -11.30
C LEU A 197 2.32 -4.43 -11.03
N LEU A 198 2.34 -3.48 -11.99
CA LEU A 198 2.89 -2.15 -11.74
C LEU A 198 2.13 -1.40 -10.65
N LYS A 199 0.79 -1.53 -10.60
CA LYS A 199 -0.02 -0.98 -9.50
C LYS A 199 0.30 -1.69 -8.17
N ALA A 200 0.41 -3.02 -8.19
CA ALA A 200 0.78 -3.80 -7.01
C ALA A 200 2.18 -3.43 -6.48
N MET A 201 3.16 -3.17 -7.36
CA MET A 201 4.49 -2.70 -6.97
C MET A 201 4.44 -1.36 -6.25
N LYS A 202 3.60 -0.42 -6.71
CA LYS A 202 3.42 0.88 -6.02
C LYS A 202 2.76 0.73 -4.65
N ALA A 203 1.95 -0.31 -4.46
CA ALA A 203 1.29 -0.63 -3.20
C ALA A 203 2.09 -1.62 -2.33
N LEU A 204 3.28 -2.04 -2.77
CA LEU A 204 3.99 -3.22 -2.25
C LEU A 204 4.30 -3.11 -0.76
N GLU A 205 4.70 -1.92 -0.29
CA GLU A 205 4.98 -1.65 1.12
C GLU A 205 3.79 -2.05 2.01
N TYR A 206 2.59 -1.54 1.71
CA TYR A 206 1.39 -1.84 2.50
C TYR A 206 0.89 -3.27 2.30
N ILE A 207 1.04 -3.85 1.10
CA ILE A 207 0.73 -5.26 0.87
C ILE A 207 1.59 -6.15 1.78
N PHE A 208 2.89 -5.87 1.89
CA PHE A 208 3.78 -6.60 2.79
C PHE A 208 3.47 -6.33 4.27
N LYS A 209 3.07 -5.12 4.66
CA LYS A 209 2.57 -4.86 6.02
C LYS A 209 1.37 -5.75 6.38
N PHE A 210 0.43 -5.97 5.46
CA PHE A 210 -0.66 -6.93 5.68
C PHE A 210 -0.18 -8.38 5.78
N ILE A 211 0.70 -8.82 4.87
CA ILE A 211 1.29 -10.17 4.88
C ILE A 211 2.01 -10.44 6.22
N VAL A 212 2.89 -9.54 6.62
CA VAL A 212 3.68 -9.64 7.86
C VAL A 212 2.76 -9.62 9.07
N ARG A 213 1.81 -8.68 9.14
CA ARG A 213 0.86 -8.60 10.25
C ARG A 213 0.02 -9.87 10.36
N SER A 214 -0.46 -10.40 9.24
CA SER A 214 -1.23 -11.64 9.19
C SER A 214 -0.41 -12.81 9.73
N ARG A 215 0.87 -12.92 9.35
CA ARG A 215 1.78 -13.94 9.87
C ARG A 215 2.06 -13.77 11.37
N VAL A 216 2.28 -12.56 11.87
CA VAL A 216 2.45 -12.29 13.31
C VAL A 216 1.23 -12.74 14.10
N LEU A 217 0.02 -12.43 13.62
CA LEU A 217 -1.23 -12.87 14.25
C LEU A 217 -1.38 -14.39 14.23
N PHE A 218 -1.02 -15.04 13.12
CA PHE A 218 -1.02 -16.50 13.05
C PHE A 218 -0.06 -17.12 14.08
N ASN A 219 1.16 -16.60 14.21
CA ASN A 219 2.14 -17.11 15.17
C ASN A 219 1.67 -16.99 16.62
N GLN A 220 0.94 -15.91 16.95
CA GLN A 220 0.36 -15.71 18.27
C GLN A 220 -0.70 -16.76 18.64
N LEU A 221 -1.41 -17.29 17.65
CA LEU A 221 -2.48 -18.28 17.89
C LEU A 221 -2.01 -19.73 17.77
N TYR A 222 -1.00 -19.99 16.94
CA TYR A 222 -0.60 -21.35 16.55
C TYR A 222 0.86 -21.69 16.84
N GLU A 223 1.56 -20.90 17.65
CA GLU A 223 2.92 -21.19 18.17
C GLU A 223 3.92 -21.58 17.05
N ASN A 224 4.04 -20.73 16.03
CA ASN A 224 4.95 -20.90 14.89
C ASN A 224 4.69 -22.14 13.99
N LYS A 225 3.53 -22.79 14.08
CA LYS A 225 3.14 -23.81 13.07
C LYS A 225 3.21 -23.22 11.65
N GLY A 226 3.58 -24.08 10.69
CA GLY A 226 3.69 -23.69 9.27
C GLY A 226 4.79 -22.66 8.97
N GLU A 227 5.80 -22.53 9.84
CA GLU A 227 6.94 -21.62 9.59
C GLU A 227 7.74 -22.01 8.35
N ALA A 228 8.05 -23.29 8.17
CA ALA A 228 8.73 -23.77 6.97
C ALA A 228 7.95 -23.43 5.69
N ASP A 229 6.64 -23.71 5.66
CA ASP A 229 5.79 -23.40 4.51
C ASP A 229 5.73 -21.91 4.21
N PHE A 230 5.67 -21.06 5.25
CA PHE A 230 5.71 -19.61 5.10
C PHE A 230 7.06 -19.12 4.55
N MET A 231 8.16 -19.61 5.11
CA MET A 231 9.52 -19.28 4.68
C MET A 231 9.72 -19.69 3.22
N ASP A 232 9.32 -20.89 2.85
CA ASP A 232 9.40 -21.38 1.47
C ASP A 232 8.48 -20.58 0.53
N SER A 233 7.30 -20.17 0.98
CA SER A 233 6.39 -19.31 0.20
C SER A 233 7.02 -17.96 -0.11
N LEU A 234 7.63 -17.29 0.88
CA LEU A 234 8.35 -16.03 0.67
C LEU A 234 9.61 -16.22 -0.19
N ARG A 235 10.40 -17.26 0.07
CA ARG A 235 11.58 -17.59 -0.75
C ARG A 235 11.19 -17.73 -2.21
N ASN A 236 10.15 -18.51 -2.49
CA ASN A 236 9.62 -18.71 -3.83
C ASN A 236 9.15 -17.40 -4.48
N LEU A 237 8.51 -16.50 -3.72
CA LEU A 237 8.14 -15.18 -4.24
C LEU A 237 9.37 -14.35 -4.63
N PHE A 238 10.42 -14.32 -3.79
CA PHE A 238 11.68 -13.64 -4.13
C PHE A 238 12.38 -14.28 -5.32
N THR A 239 12.35 -15.61 -5.46
CA THR A 239 12.83 -16.29 -6.68
C THR A 239 12.04 -15.82 -7.91
N SER A 240 10.72 -15.70 -7.84
CA SER A 240 9.92 -15.15 -8.95
C SER A 240 10.32 -13.71 -9.30
N PHE A 241 10.63 -12.87 -8.30
CA PHE A 241 11.19 -11.52 -8.55
C PHE A 241 12.53 -11.59 -9.28
N ASN A 242 13.42 -12.48 -8.86
CA ASN A 242 14.75 -12.68 -9.46
C ASN A 242 14.63 -13.13 -10.92
N ASP A 243 13.72 -14.06 -11.19
CA ASP A 243 13.45 -14.54 -12.55
C ASP A 243 12.89 -13.42 -13.44
N MET A 244 11.94 -12.63 -12.91
CA MET A 244 11.39 -11.46 -13.62
C MET A 244 12.49 -10.44 -14.00
N MET A 245 13.50 -10.24 -13.14
CA MET A 245 14.63 -9.36 -13.43
C MET A 245 15.52 -9.90 -14.56
N ASN A 246 15.65 -11.23 -14.67
CA ASN A 246 16.54 -11.92 -15.60
C ASN A 246 16.02 -12.05 -17.05
N ILE A 247 14.71 -11.93 -17.29
CA ILE A 247 14.11 -12.18 -18.63
C ILE A 247 14.82 -11.33 -19.72
N ASN A 248 15.35 -12.03 -20.74
CA ASN A 248 16.34 -11.58 -21.73
C ASN A 248 16.04 -10.22 -22.39
N SER A 249 17.09 -9.41 -22.49
CA SER A 249 17.12 -8.00 -22.86
C SER A 249 16.92 -7.69 -24.35
N GLU A 250 16.97 -8.68 -25.24
CA GLU A 250 17.07 -8.41 -26.68
C GLU A 250 15.77 -7.89 -27.31
N ASN A 251 14.62 -8.15 -26.70
CA ASN A 251 13.30 -7.62 -27.10
C ASN A 251 12.53 -7.03 -25.91
N THR A 252 13.23 -6.40 -24.96
CA THR A 252 12.57 -5.80 -23.78
C THR A 252 11.86 -4.50 -24.18
N GLY A 253 10.56 -4.59 -24.48
CA GLY A 253 9.72 -3.40 -24.68
C GLY A 253 9.79 -2.46 -23.47
N MET A 254 9.68 -1.15 -23.69
CA MET A 254 9.79 -0.10 -22.65
C MET A 254 9.01 -0.39 -21.37
N VAL A 255 7.82 -0.98 -21.52
CA VAL A 255 6.93 -1.39 -20.43
C VAL A 255 7.58 -2.41 -19.49
N LYS A 256 8.35 -3.37 -20.01
CA LYS A 256 9.08 -4.36 -19.20
C LYS A 256 10.21 -3.72 -18.39
N LEU A 257 10.86 -2.68 -18.93
CA LEU A 257 11.92 -1.95 -18.22
C LEU A 257 11.35 -1.09 -17.08
N LEU A 258 10.17 -0.48 -17.28
CA LEU A 258 9.46 0.26 -16.24
C LEU A 258 9.11 -0.64 -15.05
N LEU A 259 8.67 -1.87 -15.31
CA LEU A 259 8.36 -2.83 -14.26
C LEU A 259 9.60 -3.24 -13.46
N LYS A 260 10.73 -3.55 -14.13
CA LYS A 260 12.01 -3.85 -13.47
C LYS A 260 12.50 -2.66 -12.63
N GLY A 261 12.37 -1.43 -13.15
CA GLY A 261 12.67 -0.21 -12.41
C GLY A 261 11.75 0.00 -11.18
N ALA A 262 10.47 -0.36 -11.30
CA ALA A 262 9.54 -0.32 -10.18
C ALA A 262 9.90 -1.36 -9.10
N ALA A 263 10.30 -2.57 -9.49
CA ALA A 263 10.78 -3.58 -8.55
C ALA A 263 12.00 -3.09 -7.76
N LEU A 264 13.00 -2.51 -8.44
CA LEU A 264 14.18 -1.91 -7.78
C LEU A 264 13.82 -0.77 -6.82
N LYS A 265 12.74 -0.05 -7.09
CA LYS A 265 12.28 1.05 -6.22
C LYS A 265 11.48 0.57 -5.01
N TYR A 266 10.59 -0.41 -5.20
CA TYR A 266 9.59 -0.76 -4.19
C TYR A 266 9.95 -2.02 -3.39
N VAL A 267 10.67 -2.99 -3.95
CA VAL A 267 11.10 -4.18 -3.20
C VAL A 267 11.95 -3.82 -1.97
N PRO A 268 12.93 -2.89 -1.99
CA PRO A 268 13.69 -2.56 -0.76
C PRO A 268 12.83 -1.93 0.35
N THR A 269 11.66 -1.37 0.04
CA THR A 269 10.78 -0.75 1.04
C THR A 269 10.20 -1.74 2.04
N ILE A 270 10.15 -3.03 1.70
CA ILE A 270 9.52 -4.07 2.53
C ILE A 270 10.46 -4.64 3.59
N VAL A 271 11.76 -4.33 3.52
CA VAL A 271 12.82 -5.00 4.30
C VAL A 271 12.55 -4.94 5.80
N ASN A 272 12.17 -3.76 6.31
CA ASN A 272 11.97 -3.55 7.75
C ASN A 272 10.74 -4.27 8.31
N ASP A 273 9.74 -4.54 7.47
CA ASP A 273 8.57 -5.34 7.87
C ASP A 273 8.87 -6.84 7.72
N VAL A 274 9.48 -7.27 6.61
CA VAL A 274 9.76 -8.70 6.34
C VAL A 274 10.71 -9.31 7.37
N LYS A 275 11.73 -8.56 7.83
CA LYS A 275 12.67 -9.04 8.87
C LYS A 275 12.00 -9.43 10.19
N LEU A 276 10.74 -9.01 10.44
CA LEU A 276 10.00 -9.36 11.66
C LEU A 276 9.52 -10.81 11.67
N VAL A 277 9.44 -11.43 10.49
CA VAL A 277 8.88 -12.78 10.30
C VAL A 277 9.73 -13.69 9.41
N PHE A 278 10.88 -13.21 8.95
CA PHE A 278 11.78 -13.91 8.03
C PHE A 278 13.23 -13.73 8.45
N ASP A 279 14.07 -14.75 8.25
CA ASP A 279 15.49 -14.72 8.62
C ASP A 279 16.23 -13.58 7.87
N PRO A 280 16.80 -12.60 8.60
CA PRO A 280 17.53 -11.49 7.99
C PRO A 280 18.75 -11.93 7.15
N LYS A 281 19.41 -13.03 7.55
CA LYS A 281 20.58 -13.54 6.81
C LYS A 281 20.15 -14.13 5.47
N GLU A 282 19.09 -14.91 5.45
CA GLU A 282 18.49 -15.41 4.22
C GLU A 282 17.94 -14.28 3.34
N LEU A 283 17.26 -13.30 3.92
CA LEU A 283 16.77 -12.12 3.19
C LEU A 283 17.92 -11.40 2.48
N SER A 284 19.07 -11.25 3.16
CA SER A 284 20.27 -10.66 2.57
C SER A 284 20.77 -11.42 1.34
N LYS A 285 20.70 -12.76 1.34
CA LYS A 285 21.06 -13.58 0.18
C LYS A 285 20.10 -13.37 -1.00
N LEU A 286 18.79 -13.31 -0.70
CA LEU A 286 17.76 -13.05 -1.72
C LEU A 286 17.95 -11.68 -2.38
N PHE A 287 18.28 -10.64 -1.61
CA PHE A 287 18.63 -9.34 -2.16
C PHE A 287 19.92 -9.36 -2.99
N THR A 288 20.93 -10.12 -2.57
CA THR A 288 22.14 -10.31 -3.38
C THR A 288 21.80 -10.90 -4.75
N GLU A 289 21.02 -11.98 -4.79
CA GLU A 289 20.56 -12.57 -6.04
C GLU A 289 19.75 -11.57 -6.89
N PHE A 290 18.81 -10.85 -6.27
CA PHE A 290 17.99 -9.85 -6.93
C PHE A 290 18.81 -8.77 -7.63
N ILE A 291 19.82 -8.22 -6.97
CA ILE A 291 20.72 -7.19 -7.50
C ILE A 291 21.62 -7.73 -8.63
N LEU A 292 22.06 -8.98 -8.52
CA LEU A 292 22.89 -9.64 -9.54
C LEU A 292 22.09 -10.00 -10.80
N LYS A 293 20.76 -10.20 -10.68
CA LYS A 293 19.86 -10.46 -11.82
C LYS A 293 19.43 -9.20 -12.57
N VAL A 294 19.86 -8.01 -12.15
CA VAL A 294 19.60 -6.76 -12.89
C VAL A 294 20.37 -6.77 -14.23
N PRO A 295 19.72 -6.51 -15.38
CA PRO A 295 20.38 -6.50 -16.67
C PRO A 295 21.57 -5.53 -16.75
N LEU A 296 22.71 -6.01 -17.25
CA LEU A 296 23.93 -5.21 -17.38
C LEU A 296 23.72 -3.99 -18.30
N GLY A 297 24.28 -2.84 -17.92
CA GLY A 297 24.18 -1.58 -18.67
C GLY A 297 22.78 -0.95 -18.69
N ARG A 298 21.81 -1.50 -17.96
CA ARG A 298 20.45 -0.95 -17.83
C ARG A 298 20.12 -0.73 -16.36
N LEU A 299 19.26 0.25 -16.08
CA LEU A 299 18.76 0.54 -14.75
C LEU A 299 19.87 0.80 -13.70
N VAL A 300 21.06 1.25 -14.13
CA VAL A 300 22.23 1.44 -13.24
C VAL A 300 21.86 2.38 -12.10
N LYS A 301 21.24 3.52 -12.42
CA LYS A 301 20.75 4.47 -11.42
C LYS A 301 19.79 3.83 -10.41
N GLN A 302 18.78 3.10 -10.89
CA GLN A 302 17.78 2.44 -10.02
C GLN A 302 18.41 1.34 -9.17
N LYS A 303 19.38 0.61 -9.70
CA LYS A 303 20.14 -0.42 -8.99
C LYS A 303 20.95 0.19 -7.83
N LEU A 304 21.66 1.29 -8.09
CA LEU A 304 22.42 1.99 -7.04
C LEU A 304 21.51 2.58 -5.96
N HIS A 305 20.36 3.15 -6.33
CA HIS A 305 19.37 3.62 -5.35
C HIS A 305 18.77 2.48 -4.53
N CYS A 306 18.48 1.32 -5.14
CA CYS A 306 18.03 0.14 -4.41
C CYS A 306 19.06 -0.29 -3.35
N LEU A 307 20.35 -0.29 -3.69
CA LEU A 307 21.43 -0.56 -2.72
C LEU A 307 21.49 0.49 -1.61
N ILE A 308 21.30 1.78 -1.93
CA ILE A 308 21.21 2.85 -0.94
C ILE A 308 20.05 2.60 0.03
N ASP A 309 18.87 2.22 -0.48
CA ASP A 309 17.70 1.92 0.35
C ASP A 309 17.95 0.71 1.27
N ILE A 310 18.65 -0.33 0.78
CA ILE A 310 19.07 -1.48 1.59
C ILE A 310 20.04 -1.04 2.70
N VAL A 311 21.00 -0.14 2.41
CA VAL A 311 21.93 0.39 3.43
C VAL A 311 21.20 1.18 4.51
N HIS A 312 20.15 1.92 4.16
CA HIS A 312 19.31 2.65 5.12
C HIS A 312 18.35 1.76 5.90
N SER A 313 18.11 0.52 5.45
CA SER A 313 17.28 -0.44 6.17
C SER A 313 18.00 -1.00 7.40
N ASP A 314 17.24 -1.55 8.33
CA ASP A 314 17.81 -2.16 9.52
C ASP A 314 18.61 -3.44 9.21
N LEU A 315 18.47 -3.99 8.00
CA LEU A 315 19.23 -5.16 7.56
C LEU A 315 20.74 -4.88 7.60
N PHE A 316 21.17 -3.70 7.15
CA PHE A 316 22.59 -3.35 7.09
C PHE A 316 23.18 -2.97 8.46
N THR A 317 22.32 -2.80 9.48
CA THR A 317 22.77 -2.58 10.87
C THR A 317 23.24 -3.89 11.53
N GLN A 318 22.84 -5.05 11.01
CA GLN A 318 23.23 -6.37 11.53
C GLN A 318 24.55 -6.85 10.92
N HIS A 319 25.45 -7.37 11.75
CA HIS A 319 26.78 -7.83 11.32
C HIS A 319 26.68 -8.96 10.28
N ASP A 320 25.93 -10.01 10.58
CA ASP A 320 25.81 -11.20 9.73
C ASP A 320 25.20 -10.89 8.36
N CYS A 321 24.32 -9.89 8.29
CA CYS A 321 23.78 -9.38 7.03
C CYS A 321 24.81 -8.58 6.24
N ARG A 322 25.63 -7.76 6.91
CA ARG A 322 26.72 -7.02 6.27
C ARG A 322 27.78 -7.94 5.67
N GLU A 323 28.10 -9.06 6.31
CA GLU A 323 29.02 -10.06 5.73
C GLU A 323 28.58 -10.55 4.34
N ILE A 324 27.28 -10.50 4.05
CA ILE A 324 26.70 -10.91 2.77
C ILE A 324 26.57 -9.71 1.82
N LEU A 325 26.05 -8.58 2.31
CA LEU A 325 25.69 -7.44 1.47
C LEU A 325 26.88 -6.53 1.14
N LEU A 326 27.83 -6.35 2.06
CA LEU A 326 28.95 -5.45 1.88
C LEU A 326 29.87 -5.89 0.73
N PRO A 327 30.26 -7.18 0.59
CA PRO A 327 31.06 -7.63 -0.55
C PRO A 327 30.39 -7.32 -1.89
N LEU A 328 29.09 -7.64 -2.02
CA LEU A 328 28.29 -7.31 -3.20
C LEU A 328 28.35 -5.81 -3.49
N MET A 329 28.04 -4.95 -2.50
CA MET A 329 28.01 -3.50 -2.69
C MET A 329 29.37 -2.95 -3.11
N THR A 330 30.47 -3.44 -2.52
CA THR A 330 31.82 -3.02 -2.89
C THR A 330 32.20 -3.44 -4.30
N GLU A 331 31.79 -4.63 -4.74
CA GLU A 331 31.99 -5.10 -6.11
C GLU A 331 31.22 -4.24 -7.12
N GLN A 332 29.95 -3.94 -6.83
CA GLN A 332 29.13 -3.07 -7.69
C GLN A 332 29.68 -1.64 -7.74
N LEU A 333 30.09 -1.08 -6.61
CA LEU A 333 30.72 0.24 -6.55
C LEU A 333 32.00 0.28 -7.39
N LYS A 334 32.89 -0.69 -7.21
CA LYS A 334 34.13 -0.78 -7.98
C LYS A 334 33.83 -0.82 -9.48
N PHE A 335 32.93 -1.71 -9.90
CA PHE A 335 32.55 -1.87 -11.31
C PHE A 335 32.03 -0.56 -11.92
N HIS A 336 31.07 0.11 -11.27
CA HIS A 336 30.47 1.32 -11.83
C HIS A 336 31.40 2.55 -11.74
N LEU A 337 32.25 2.65 -10.72
CA LEU A 337 33.27 3.70 -10.62
C LEU A 337 34.33 3.56 -11.72
N GLU A 338 34.80 2.34 -12.00
CA GLU A 338 35.75 2.07 -13.09
C GLU A 338 35.15 2.39 -14.47
N LYS A 339 33.84 2.20 -14.63
CA LYS A 339 33.09 2.53 -15.85
C LYS A 339 32.62 3.99 -15.93
N GLN A 340 32.83 4.78 -14.86
CA GLN A 340 32.33 6.15 -14.73
C GLN A 340 30.81 6.28 -14.90
N GLU A 341 30.05 5.29 -14.45
CA GLU A 341 28.58 5.28 -14.52
C GLU A 341 27.97 5.81 -13.22
N GLU A 342 27.03 6.75 -13.32
CA GLU A 342 26.22 7.24 -12.18
C GLU A 342 27.07 7.61 -10.93
N LEU A 343 28.14 8.39 -11.14
CA LEU A 343 29.13 8.73 -10.11
C LEU A 343 28.52 9.34 -8.85
N GLU A 344 27.48 10.17 -8.99
CA GLU A 344 26.76 10.77 -7.86
C GLU A 344 26.12 9.70 -6.96
N ALA A 345 25.42 8.73 -7.56
CA ALA A 345 24.81 7.63 -6.83
C ALA A 345 25.85 6.69 -6.22
N CYS A 346 26.98 6.47 -6.90
CA CYS A 346 28.11 5.72 -6.34
C CYS A 346 28.70 6.41 -5.10
N CYS A 347 28.92 7.73 -5.16
CA CYS A 347 29.41 8.51 -4.03
C CYS A 347 28.43 8.48 -2.85
N GLN A 348 27.13 8.60 -3.13
CA GLN A 348 26.10 8.52 -2.10
C GLN A 348 26.07 7.14 -1.43
N LEU A 349 26.11 6.07 -2.22
CA LEU A 349 26.13 4.70 -1.68
C LEU A 349 27.37 4.47 -0.81
N LEU A 350 28.56 4.85 -1.29
CA LEU A 350 29.79 4.74 -0.52
C LEU A 350 29.72 5.54 0.79
N SER A 351 29.24 6.77 0.73
CA SER A 351 29.07 7.64 1.90
C SER A 351 28.16 6.99 2.95
N ASN A 352 27.01 6.45 2.52
CA ASN A 352 26.05 5.82 3.43
C ASN A 352 26.60 4.54 4.07
N ILE A 353 27.34 3.73 3.29
CA ILE A 353 28.02 2.55 3.83
C ILE A 353 29.00 2.96 4.93
N LEU A 354 29.86 3.96 4.66
CA LEU A 354 30.84 4.44 5.63
C LEU A 354 30.17 5.03 6.88
N GLU A 355 29.06 5.76 6.71
CA GLU A 355 28.32 6.32 7.83
C GLU A 355 27.80 5.21 8.77
N VAL A 356 27.18 4.16 8.21
CA VAL A 356 26.67 3.03 9.02
C VAL A 356 27.82 2.27 9.70
N LEU A 357 28.93 2.04 9.00
CA LEU A 357 30.10 1.35 9.54
C LEU A 357 30.81 2.15 10.65
N TYR A 358 30.73 3.49 10.62
CA TYR A 358 31.36 4.36 11.62
C TYR A 358 30.50 4.57 12.88
N ARG A 359 29.20 4.23 12.85
CA ARG A 359 28.32 4.35 14.03
C ARG A 359 28.83 3.44 15.16
N LYS A 360 29.08 4.02 16.34
CA LYS A 360 29.64 3.33 17.52
C LYS A 360 28.80 2.13 17.97
N ASP A 361 27.49 2.18 17.74
CA ASP A 361 26.53 1.14 18.14
C ASP A 361 26.64 -0.09 17.23
N VAL A 362 27.09 0.11 15.99
CA VAL A 362 27.32 -0.94 14.99
C VAL A 362 28.69 -1.60 15.19
N VAL A 363 29.69 -0.83 15.65
CA VAL A 363 31.07 -1.29 15.95
C VAL A 363 31.17 -2.09 17.26
N ARG A 364 30.18 -2.01 18.17
CA ARG A 364 30.18 -2.84 19.39
C ARG A 364 29.69 -4.26 19.15
N ASN A 365 28.78 -4.46 18.19
CA ASN A 365 28.28 -5.80 17.81
C ASN A 365 29.31 -6.65 17.05
N THR A 366 30.48 -6.09 16.70
CA THR A 366 31.59 -6.81 16.05
C THR A 366 32.65 -7.30 17.05
N GLN A 367 32.55 -6.95 18.33
CA GLN A 367 33.54 -7.35 19.34
C GLN A 367 33.15 -8.69 19.99
N THR A 368 33.46 -9.79 19.30
CA THR A 368 34.01 -10.95 20.02
C THR A 368 35.50 -10.69 20.28
N PRO A 369 36.08 -11.11 21.43
CA PRO A 369 37.41 -10.69 21.83
C PRO A 369 38.46 -11.49 21.06
N THR A 370 38.78 -11.06 19.85
CA THR A 370 39.98 -11.49 19.14
C THR A 370 40.74 -10.27 18.65
N THR A 371 41.81 -10.01 19.39
CA THR A 371 43.04 -9.27 19.06
C THR A 371 42.96 -8.31 17.88
N THR A 372 42.93 -7.03 18.21
CA THR A 372 42.98 -5.87 17.33
C THR A 372 44.17 -5.92 16.36
N SER A 373 43.92 -6.16 15.08
CA SER A 373 44.85 -5.78 14.00
C SER A 373 44.24 -4.63 13.21
N VAL A 374 44.68 -3.42 13.55
CA VAL A 374 44.32 -2.19 12.84
C VAL A 374 44.89 -2.25 11.42
N LEU A 375 44.02 -2.32 10.41
CA LEU A 375 44.39 -2.08 9.02
C LEU A 375 44.53 -0.57 8.80
N TYR A 376 45.76 -0.07 8.95
CA TYR A 376 46.16 1.23 8.40
C TYR A 376 46.28 1.10 6.87
N CYS A 377 45.49 1.88 6.14
CA CYS A 377 45.66 2.06 4.69
C CYS A 377 46.67 3.20 4.46
N PRO A 378 47.82 2.98 3.78
CA PRO A 378 48.82 4.01 3.57
C PRO A 378 48.77 4.54 2.14
N LEU A 379 48.20 5.73 1.92
CA LEU A 379 48.37 6.46 0.67
C LEU A 379 48.55 7.96 0.94
N TYR A 380 49.78 8.43 0.71
CA TYR A 380 50.25 9.83 0.57
C TYR A 380 50.14 10.73 1.85
N SER A 381 51.15 11.49 2.29
CA SER A 381 52.24 12.18 1.58
C SER A 381 53.30 12.75 2.57
N HIS A 382 54.46 13.12 2.01
CA HIS A 382 55.73 13.60 2.62
C HIS A 382 55.68 14.63 3.78
N PRO A 383 56.74 14.70 4.62
CA PRO A 383 56.90 15.71 5.67
C PRO A 383 57.70 16.93 5.18
N SER A 384 57.18 18.13 5.40
CA SER A 384 57.95 19.37 5.36
C SER A 384 57.67 20.17 6.63
N VAL A 385 58.73 20.30 7.42
CA VAL A 385 58.86 21.02 8.68
C VAL A 385 58.60 22.52 8.50
N LEU A 386 57.84 23.14 9.40
CA LEU A 386 58.12 24.50 9.88
C LEU A 386 57.49 24.75 11.26
N TYR A 387 58.27 25.47 12.06
CA TYR A 387 58.26 25.64 13.51
C TYR A 387 57.03 26.39 14.09
N CYS A 388 56.73 26.02 15.35
CA CYS A 388 56.11 26.71 16.49
C CYS A 388 56.33 28.26 16.59
N PRO A 389 55.72 29.04 17.54
CA PRO A 389 55.06 28.60 18.80
C PRO A 389 53.82 29.40 19.33
N LEU A 390 53.17 28.79 20.34
CA LEU A 390 52.59 29.34 21.58
C LEU A 390 51.78 30.66 21.56
N TYR A 391 50.54 30.62 22.07
CA TYR A 391 50.13 31.43 23.24
C TYR A 391 48.89 30.85 23.94
N SER A 392 48.86 31.09 25.23
CA SER A 392 48.11 30.51 26.34
C SER A 392 46.64 30.91 26.48
N HIS A 393 45.87 30.01 27.12
CA HIS A 393 44.61 30.14 27.90
C HIS A 393 44.40 31.49 28.65
N PRO A 394 43.20 31.82 29.21
CA PRO A 394 42.18 30.91 29.77
C PRO A 394 40.67 31.23 29.54
N SER A 395 39.87 30.21 29.85
CA SER A 395 38.56 30.13 30.54
C SER A 395 37.68 31.38 30.70
N VAL A 396 36.34 31.22 30.57
CA VAL A 396 35.34 31.63 31.58
C VAL A 396 34.04 30.82 31.38
N LEU A 397 33.56 30.24 32.48
CA LEU A 397 32.23 29.66 32.71
C LEU A 397 31.15 30.75 32.74
N TYR A 398 29.94 30.43 32.27
CA TYR A 398 28.70 30.48 33.07
C TYR A 398 27.67 29.53 32.46
#